data_AF-A0A0P0VCI8-F1
#
_entry.id   AF-A0A0P0VCI8-F1
#
_cell.length_a   1.000
_cell.length_b   1.000
_cell.length_c   1.000
_cell.angle_alpha   90.00
_cell.angle_beta   90.00
_cell.angle_gamma   90.00
#
_symmetry.space_group_name_H-M   'P 1'
#
loop_
_entity.id
_entity.type
_entity.pdbx_description
1 polymer ?
#
loop_
_entity_poly.entity_id
_entity_poly.type
_entity_poly.pdbx_seq_one_letter_code
_entity_poly.pdbx_strand_id
1 'polypeptide(L)'
;MPLPTMTHSSSFLRLPATSSPHPPPADDASAAYAVVVLNQRLPRFAPLLWDRARLRVCADGGANRVFDGMPELLPAEDPDQVRMR
;
A
#
# COMPACT_ATOMS: atom_id res chain seq x y z
N MET A 1 -28.55 10.39 16.61
CA MET A 1 -27.85 9.13 16.91
C MET A 1 -26.69 8.99 15.92
N PRO A 2 -25.41 8.99 16.34
CA PRO A 2 -24.30 8.74 15.44
C PRO A 2 -24.35 7.27 14.96
N LEU A 3 -24.09 7.03 13.67
CA LEU A 3 -24.01 5.66 13.16
C LEU A 3 -22.78 4.94 13.74
N PRO A 4 -22.82 3.61 13.91
CA PRO A 4 -21.69 2.84 14.39
C PRO A 4 -20.48 3.03 13.46
N THR A 5 -19.34 3.43 14.03
CA THR A 5 -18.07 3.54 13.31
C THR A 5 -17.51 2.13 13.13
N MET A 6 -17.62 1.55 11.93
CA MET A 6 -16.95 0.29 11.62
C MET A 6 -15.44 0.49 11.68
N THR A 7 -14.79 -0.15 12.65
CA THR A 7 -13.34 -0.17 12.79
C THR A 7 -12.82 -1.46 12.18
N HIS A 8 -12.15 -1.39 11.03
CA HIS A 8 -11.55 -2.54 10.38
C HIS A 8 -10.06 -2.64 10.76
N SER A 9 -9.68 -3.71 11.47
CA SER A 9 -8.28 -4.00 11.82
C SER A 9 -7.84 -5.26 11.09
N SER A 10 -6.91 -5.13 10.14
CA SER A 10 -6.28 -6.26 9.46
C SER A 10 -4.83 -6.42 9.91
N SER A 11 -4.40 -7.64 10.19
CA SER A 11 -2.99 -7.96 10.47
C SER A 11 -2.09 -7.65 9.28
N PHE A 12 -2.64 -7.65 8.06
CA PHE A 12 -1.93 -7.30 6.82
C PHE A 12 -1.50 -5.82 6.77
N LEU A 13 -2.27 -4.93 7.41
CA LEU A 13 -1.99 -3.50 7.49
C LEU A 13 -1.18 -3.13 8.74
N ARG A 14 -0.85 -4.10 9.60
CA ARG A 14 0.02 -3.85 10.75
C ARG A 14 1.44 -3.68 10.23
N LEU A 15 1.99 -2.49 10.46
CA LEU A 15 3.42 -2.23 10.34
C LEU A 15 4.17 -3.24 11.22
N PRO A 16 5.28 -3.86 10.76
CA PRO A 16 6.12 -4.63 11.65
C PRO A 16 6.54 -3.72 12.79
N ALA A 17 6.36 -4.18 14.04
CA ALA A 17 6.68 -3.40 15.21
C ALA A 17 8.19 -3.10 15.20
N THR A 18 8.56 -1.87 14.87
CA THR A 18 9.94 -1.36 15.00
C THR A 18 10.24 -1.13 16.48
N SER A 19 10.36 -2.21 17.25
CA SER A 19 10.82 -2.17 18.63
C SER A 19 11.37 -3.54 19.06
N SER A 20 12.35 -4.04 18.33
CA SER A 20 13.28 -5.02 18.87
C SER A 20 14.70 -4.47 18.68
N PRO A 21 15.52 -4.39 19.73
CA PRO A 21 16.93 -3.96 19.61
C PRO A 21 17.82 -5.05 18.97
N HIS A 22 17.25 -6.18 18.55
CA HIS A 22 17.96 -7.25 17.86
C HIS A 22 17.83 -7.06 16.34
N PRO A 23 18.92 -7.18 15.55
CA PRO A 23 18.79 -7.21 14.10
C PRO A 23 17.81 -8.34 13.73
N PRO A 24 16.77 -8.06 12.93
CA PRO A 24 15.86 -9.11 12.52
C PRO A 24 16.67 -10.20 11.79
N PRO A 25 16.38 -11.49 12.00
CA PRO A 25 16.95 -12.53 11.15
C PRO A 25 16.68 -12.16 9.69
N ALA A 26 17.62 -12.44 8.79
CA ALA A 26 17.54 -12.07 7.37
C ALA A 26 16.29 -12.59 6.61
N ASP A 27 15.48 -13.41 7.29
CA ASP A 27 14.22 -14.00 6.84
C ASP A 27 12.98 -13.47 7.59
N ASP A 28 13.05 -12.30 8.23
CA ASP A 28 11.87 -11.68 8.83
C ASP A 28 10.92 -11.30 7.69
N ALA A 29 9.96 -12.19 7.45
CA ALA A 29 9.17 -12.29 6.25
C ALA A 29 8.38 -11.00 6.02
N SER A 30 8.98 -10.07 5.28
CA SER A 30 8.28 -9.04 4.54
C SER A 30 7.18 -9.76 3.79
N ALA A 31 5.95 -9.67 4.29
CA ALA A 31 4.84 -10.51 3.86
C ALA A 31 4.82 -10.55 2.33
N ALA A 32 5.11 -11.72 1.76
CA ALA A 32 5.28 -11.88 0.32
C ALA A 32 3.90 -11.89 -0.33
N TYR A 33 3.25 -10.73 -0.37
CA TYR A 33 1.93 -10.57 -0.92
C TYR A 33 1.98 -9.93 -2.30
N ALA A 34 0.94 -10.24 -3.07
CA ALA A 34 0.62 -9.54 -4.29
C ALA A 34 -0.43 -8.47 -4.02
N VAL A 35 -0.31 -7.33 -4.71
CA VAL A 35 -1.36 -6.32 -4.77
C VAL A 35 -2.05 -6.44 -6.12
N VAL A 36 -3.37 -6.61 -6.08
CA VAL A 36 -4.22 -6.53 -7.28
C VAL A 36 -5.03 -5.24 -7.21
N VAL A 37 -4.75 -4.31 -8.11
CA VAL A 37 -5.45 -3.04 -8.21
C VAL A 37 -6.63 -3.19 -9.15
N LEU A 38 -7.83 -3.03 -8.61
CA LEU A 38 -9.07 -2.98 -9.39
C LEU A 38 -9.36 -1.53 -9.81
N ASN A 39 -10.35 -1.34 -10.70
CA ASN A 39 -10.79 0.00 -11.13
C ASN A 39 -11.62 0.73 -10.06
N GLN A 40 -11.02 0.95 -8.88
CA GLN A 40 -11.57 1.65 -7.74
C GLN A 40 -10.57 2.71 -7.21
N ARG A 41 -11.06 3.71 -6.48
CA ARG A 41 -10.19 4.74 -5.89
C ARG A 41 -9.19 4.11 -4.93
N LEU A 42 -7.94 4.57 -4.98
CA LEU A 42 -6.89 4.07 -4.08
C LEU A 42 -7.14 4.54 -2.64
N PRO A 43 -7.06 3.64 -1.65
CA PRO A 43 -7.09 4.03 -0.24
C PRO A 43 -5.81 4.77 0.14
N ARG A 44 -5.86 5.58 1.20
CA ARG A 44 -4.72 6.40 1.66
C ARG A 44 -3.46 5.59 2.00
N PHE A 45 -3.61 4.34 2.42
CA PHE A 45 -2.50 3.44 2.75
C PHE A 45 -1.97 2.66 1.52
N ALA A 46 -2.51 2.89 0.32
CA ALA A 46 -2.09 2.20 -0.90
C ALA A 46 -0.58 2.30 -1.17
N PRO A 47 0.11 3.44 -0.97
CA PRO A 47 1.56 3.52 -1.21
C PRO A 47 2.35 2.55 -0.34
N LEU A 48 1.97 2.39 0.94
CA LEU A 48 2.61 1.45 1.86
C LEU A 48 2.45 0.01 1.40
N LEU A 49 1.27 -0.33 0.87
CA LEU A 49 1.03 -1.66 0.33
C LEU A 49 1.80 -1.90 -0.96
N TRP A 50 1.80 -0.91 -1.85
CA TRP A 50 2.45 -0.95 -3.15
C TRP A 50 3.96 -1.17 -3.04
N ASP A 51 4.63 -0.40 -2.17
CA ASP A 51 6.07 -0.44 -1.96
C ASP A 51 6.54 -1.81 -1.46
N ARG A 52 5.82 -2.40 -0.51
CA ARG A 52 6.16 -3.69 0.10
C ARG A 52 5.66 -4.91 -0.69
N ALA A 53 4.80 -4.72 -1.68
CA ALA A 53 4.28 -5.84 -2.47
C ALA A 53 5.39 -6.49 -3.30
N ARG A 54 5.44 -7.83 -3.29
CA ARG A 54 6.38 -8.58 -4.14
C ARG A 54 5.93 -8.59 -5.61
N LEU A 55 4.63 -8.55 -5.85
CA LEU A 55 4.02 -8.52 -7.16
C LEU A 55 2.92 -7.46 -7.18
N ARG A 56 2.87 -6.67 -8.26
CA ARG A 56 1.79 -5.69 -8.50
C ARG A 56 1.10 -6.06 -9.81
N VAL A 57 -0.23 -6.19 -9.76
CA VAL A 57 -1.08 -6.48 -10.92
C VAL A 57 -2.17 -5.44 -10.98
N CYS A 58 -2.41 -4.87 -12.15
CA CYS A 58 -3.52 -3.95 -12.39
C CYS A 58 -4.55 -4.64 -13.28
N ALA A 59 -5.82 -4.60 -12.88
CA ALA A 59 -6.93 -5.11 -13.68
C ALA A 59 -7.55 -3.98 -14.51
N ASP A 60 -7.27 -3.98 -15.81
CA ASP A 60 -7.80 -3.01 -16.79
C ASP A 60 -7.63 -1.56 -16.29
N GLY A 61 -8.73 -0.85 -15.99
CA GLY A 61 -8.71 0.53 -15.48
C GLY A 61 -8.00 0.71 -14.13
N GLY A 62 -7.62 -0.35 -13.43
CA GLY A 62 -6.76 -0.29 -12.25
C GLY A 62 -5.40 0.38 -12.52
N ALA A 63 -4.87 0.26 -13.74
CA ALA A 63 -3.63 0.94 -14.13
C ALA A 63 -3.78 2.47 -14.09
N ASN A 64 -4.90 3.00 -14.59
CA ASN A 64 -5.22 4.42 -14.52
C ASN A 64 -5.33 4.89 -13.07
N ARG A 65 -5.88 4.06 -12.17
CA ARG A 65 -5.96 4.38 -10.73
C ARG A 65 -4.59 4.53 -10.08
N VAL A 66 -3.61 3.72 -10.49
CA VAL A 66 -2.22 3.87 -10.05
C VAL A 66 -1.60 5.13 -10.65
N PHE A 67 -1.69 5.29 -11.98
CA PHE A 67 -1.03 6.39 -12.70
C PHE A 67 -1.53 7.78 -12.26
N ASP A 68 -2.84 7.94 -12.10
CA ASP A 68 -3.44 9.22 -11.70
C ASP A 68 -3.47 9.38 -10.18
N GLY A 69 -3.78 8.32 -9.45
CA GLY A 69 -4.08 8.38 -8.02
C GLY A 69 -2.87 8.25 -7.09
N MET A 70 -1.81 7.55 -7.49
CA MET A 70 -0.63 7.38 -6.62
C MET A 70 0.10 8.71 -6.35
N PRO A 71 0.30 9.62 -7.33
CA PRO A 71 0.90 10.93 -7.07
C PRO A 71 0.13 11.78 -6.04
N GLU A 72 -1.20 11.71 -6.02
CA GLU A 72 -2.02 12.42 -5.04
C GLU A 72 -1.79 11.94 -3.59
N LEU A 73 -1.34 10.70 -3.42
CA LEU A 73 -1.08 10.08 -2.12
C LEU A 73 0.37 10.31 -1.64
N LEU A 74 1.25 10.82 -2.52
CA LEU A 74 2.67 11.07 -2.25
C LEU A 74 3.05 12.53 -2.63
N PRO A 75 2.41 13.54 -2.03
CA PRO A 75 2.56 14.95 -2.46
C PRO A 75 3.95 15.55 -2.22
N ALA A 76 4.81 14.86 -1.47
CA ALA A 76 6.19 15.26 -1.23
C ALA A 76 7.16 14.80 -2.34
N GLU A 77 6.69 13.92 -3.24
CA GLU A 77 7.48 13.36 -4.33
C GLU A 77 7.08 13.99 -5.67
N ASP A 78 8.00 13.98 -6.62
CA ASP A 78 7.70 14.44 -7.98
C ASP A 78 6.68 13.49 -8.65
N PRO A 79 5.57 14.01 -9.20
CA PRO A 79 4.48 13.17 -9.73
C PRO A 79 4.90 12.32 -10.93
N ASP A 80 5.86 12.78 -11.74
CA ASP A 80 6.34 12.02 -12.90
C ASP A 80 7.27 10.88 -12.46
N GLN A 81 8.07 11.09 -11.40
CA GLN A 81 8.82 10.00 -10.78
C GLN A 81 7.91 8.93 -10.16
N VAL A 82 6.80 9.32 -9.52
CA VAL A 82 5.85 8.38 -8.93
C VAL A 82 5.20 7.49 -10.00
N ARG A 83 4.90 8.03 -11.18
CA ARG A 83 4.29 7.28 -12.31
C ARG A 83 5.21 6.25 -12.94
N MET A 84 6.53 6.41 -12.81
CA MET A 84 7.54 5.55 -13.43
C MET A 84 7.92 4.32 -12.58
N ARG A 85 7.32 4.13 -11.40
CA ARG A 85 7.56 2.99 -10.50
C ARG A 85 6.72 1.77 -10.84
#